data_AF-A0A927NMU3-F1
#
_entry.id   AF-A0A927NMU3-F1
#
_cell.length_a   1.000
_cell.length_b   1.000
_cell.length_c   1.000
_cell.angle_alpha   90.00
_cell.angle_beta   90.00
_cell.angle_gamma   90.00
#
_symmetry.space_group_name_H-M   'P 1'
#
loop_
_entity.id
_entity.type
_entity.pdbx_description
1 polymer ?
#
loop_
_entity_poly.entity_id
_entity_poly.type
_entity_poly.pdbx_seq_one_letter_code
_entity_poly.pdbx_strand_id
1 'polypeptide(L)'
;MWEFCLYFENEQLEYIIKLKKHLKRFFKKNRGVVILNEENNELLIGIEGSEKFFIELYRYIFNYIINIIYTYYKRKFLNELHPCLFNNEIFELIIKETLFCFDEEFDKNIIRKNLILNESLSLEGFYNFKLKELKEKWMQLNSLIKNNYQLLHNYVINLDLTRYLINELDNNIDKVCLFTDGKKYFLKTTNNEVLKYKKINYSKKQNFKELLKSLIVLSPRSIILCGDIKNKHFQLFKDIFIDKL
;
A
#
# COMPACT_ATOMS: atom_id res chain seq x y z
N MET A 1 30.03 -14.79 -5.48
CA MET A 1 29.20 -14.11 -6.49
C MET A 1 27.80 -14.64 -6.35
N TRP A 2 26.78 -13.78 -6.24
CA TRP A 2 25.37 -14.20 -6.22
C TRP A 2 24.65 -13.52 -7.37
N GLU A 3 23.90 -14.30 -8.13
CA GLU A 3 23.13 -13.82 -9.26
C GLU A 3 21.66 -14.19 -9.04
N PHE A 4 20.79 -13.24 -9.36
CA PHE A 4 19.36 -13.40 -9.23
C PHE A 4 18.63 -12.73 -10.39
N CYS A 5 17.76 -13.48 -11.04
CA CYS A 5 16.90 -12.97 -12.09
C CYS A 5 15.46 -12.82 -11.60
N LEU A 6 14.88 -11.64 -11.79
CA LEU A 6 13.48 -11.36 -11.48
C LEU A 6 12.69 -11.13 -12.77
N TYR A 7 11.70 -11.98 -13.02
CA TYR A 7 10.77 -11.86 -14.13
C TYR A 7 9.48 -11.19 -13.64
N PHE A 8 9.01 -10.19 -14.39
CA PHE A 8 7.85 -9.38 -14.03
C PHE A 8 6.95 -9.09 -15.24
N GLU A 9 5.78 -8.51 -15.01
CA GLU A 9 4.87 -8.03 -16.07
C GLU A 9 5.12 -6.54 -16.36
N ASN A 10 4.79 -6.06 -17.56
CA ASN A 10 4.88 -4.63 -17.92
C ASN A 10 4.18 -3.71 -16.89
N GLU A 11 3.04 -4.14 -16.34
CA GLU A 11 2.27 -3.41 -15.34
C GLU A 11 3.02 -3.24 -14.00
N GLN A 12 4.04 -4.07 -13.76
CA GLN A 12 4.87 -4.06 -12.56
C GLN A 12 6.12 -3.19 -12.72
N LEU A 13 6.41 -2.69 -13.93
CA LEU A 13 7.64 -1.98 -14.28
C LEU A 13 7.93 -0.80 -13.35
N GLU A 14 6.92 -0.03 -12.94
CA GLU A 14 7.13 1.11 -12.02
C GLU A 14 7.73 0.68 -10.67
N TYR A 15 7.30 -0.47 -10.15
CA TYR A 15 7.80 -1.02 -8.88
C TYR A 15 9.25 -1.47 -9.02
N ILE A 16 9.61 -2.05 -10.17
CA ILE A 16 10.96 -2.51 -10.50
C ILE A 16 11.91 -1.32 -10.70
N ILE A 17 11.47 -0.27 -11.40
CA ILE A 17 12.24 0.98 -11.54
C ILE A 17 12.54 1.59 -10.16
N LYS A 18 11.57 1.56 -9.24
CA LYS A 18 11.79 2.00 -7.86
C LYS A 18 12.82 1.10 -7.15
N LEU A 19 12.71 -0.23 -7.24
CA LEU A 19 13.69 -1.17 -6.68
C LEU A 19 15.10 -0.83 -7.19
N LYS A 20 15.26 -0.66 -8.51
CA LYS A 20 16.53 -0.28 -9.16
C LYS A 20 17.11 1.01 -8.58
N LYS A 21 16.29 2.05 -8.38
CA LYS A 21 16.71 3.33 -7.76
C LYS A 21 17.16 3.14 -6.31
N HIS A 22 16.44 2.34 -5.55
CA HIS A 22 16.75 2.05 -4.15
C HIS A 22 18.04 1.24 -4.01
N LEU A 23 18.19 0.20 -4.81
CA LEU A 23 19.38 -0.63 -4.90
C LEU A 23 20.61 0.22 -5.26
N LYS A 24 20.53 1.08 -6.30
CA LYS A 24 21.62 2.02 -6.64
C LYS A 24 22.05 2.90 -5.45
N ARG A 25 21.12 3.35 -4.60
CA ARG A 25 21.44 4.14 -3.40
C ARG A 25 22.10 3.29 -2.31
N PHE A 26 21.63 2.07 -2.10
CA PHE A 26 22.23 1.11 -1.17
C PHE A 26 23.70 0.82 -1.55
N PHE A 27 23.97 0.64 -2.85
CA PHE A 27 25.32 0.32 -3.35
C PHE A 27 26.32 1.46 -3.27
N LYS A 28 25.89 2.70 -3.55
CA LYS A 28 26.74 3.89 -3.35
C LYS A 28 27.30 3.98 -1.93
N LYS A 29 26.58 3.44 -0.95
CA LYS A 29 26.97 3.49 0.47
C LYS A 29 27.95 2.37 0.86
N ASN A 30 27.87 1.21 0.20
CA ASN A 30 28.46 -0.05 0.69
C ASN A 30 29.57 -0.66 -0.20
N ARG A 31 30.02 0.05 -1.26
CA ARG A 31 31.16 -0.33 -2.14
C ARG A 31 31.04 -1.70 -2.86
N GLY A 32 29.83 -2.26 -2.98
CA GLY A 32 29.57 -3.44 -3.81
C GLY A 32 29.36 -3.09 -5.29
N VAL A 33 29.64 -4.04 -6.18
CA VAL A 33 29.32 -3.93 -7.61
C VAL A 33 27.99 -4.64 -7.85
N VAL A 34 27.06 -3.95 -8.50
CA VAL A 34 25.83 -4.58 -8.99
C VAL A 34 25.58 -4.26 -10.45
N ILE A 35 25.39 -5.33 -11.20
CA ILE A 35 24.95 -5.28 -12.59
C ILE A 35 23.42 -5.38 -12.54
N LEU A 36 22.76 -4.33 -13.03
CA LEU A 36 21.31 -4.28 -13.20
C LEU A 36 21.04 -4.22 -14.71
N ASN A 37 20.82 -5.38 -15.34
CA ASN A 37 20.35 -5.40 -16.71
C ASN A 37 18.83 -5.54 -16.73
N GLU A 38 18.18 -4.76 -17.58
CA GLU A 38 16.73 -4.72 -17.74
C GLU A 38 16.43 -4.86 -19.23
N GLU A 39 16.05 -6.08 -19.62
CA GLU A 39 15.67 -6.42 -20.98
C GLU A 39 14.39 -7.26 -20.90
N ASN A 40 13.41 -7.00 -21.77
CA ASN A 40 12.23 -7.86 -21.96
C ASN A 40 11.51 -8.32 -20.67
N ASN A 41 11.28 -7.41 -19.71
CA ASN A 41 10.65 -7.69 -18.41
C ASN A 41 11.43 -8.61 -17.46
N GLU A 42 12.74 -8.60 -17.60
CA GLU A 42 13.67 -9.29 -16.72
C GLU A 42 14.55 -8.27 -16.00
N LEU A 43 14.82 -8.50 -14.73
CA LEU A 43 15.81 -7.76 -13.96
C LEU A 43 16.87 -8.74 -13.47
N LEU A 44 18.06 -8.67 -14.07
CA LEU A 44 19.23 -9.39 -13.60
C LEU A 44 19.91 -8.58 -12.51
N ILE A 45 20.20 -9.23 -11.38
CA ILE A 45 20.89 -8.66 -10.23
C ILE A 45 22.12 -9.54 -9.96
N GLY A 46 23.29 -9.09 -10.39
CA GLY A 46 24.57 -9.71 -10.04
C GLY A 46 25.21 -8.98 -8.87
N ILE A 47 25.65 -9.68 -7.83
CA ILE A 47 26.23 -9.10 -6.61
C ILE A 47 27.59 -9.73 -6.30
N GLU A 48 28.56 -8.84 -6.06
CA GLU A 48 29.88 -9.18 -5.54
C GLU A 48 30.21 -8.35 -4.29
N GLY A 49 30.63 -9.02 -3.21
CA GLY A 49 30.92 -8.39 -1.93
C GLY A 49 31.09 -9.38 -0.77
N SER A 50 31.21 -8.85 0.45
CA SER A 50 31.33 -9.65 1.68
C SER A 50 30.02 -10.37 2.05
N GLU A 51 30.11 -11.43 2.84
CA GLU A 51 28.95 -12.20 3.32
C GLU A 51 27.94 -11.36 4.11
N LYS A 52 28.42 -10.47 5.00
CA LYS A 52 27.55 -9.54 5.75
C LYS A 52 26.74 -8.64 4.81
N PHE A 53 27.40 -8.12 3.78
CA PHE A 53 26.75 -7.28 2.77
C PHE A 53 25.70 -8.07 1.97
N PHE A 54 26.02 -9.32 1.63
CA PHE A 54 25.08 -10.22 0.98
C PHE A 54 23.81 -10.44 1.82
N ILE A 55 23.94 -10.74 3.11
CA ILE A 55 22.79 -10.97 4.01
C ILE A 55 21.89 -9.73 4.11
N GLU A 56 22.48 -8.53 4.27
CA GLU A 56 21.70 -7.28 4.34
C GLU A 56 20.94 -7.01 3.04
N LEU A 57 21.60 -7.22 1.91
CA LEU A 57 21.03 -6.99 0.59
C LEU A 57 19.96 -8.00 0.23
N TYR A 58 20.19 -9.28 0.55
CA TYR A 58 19.20 -10.34 0.40
C TYR A 58 17.94 -9.98 1.17
N ARG A 59 18.06 -9.61 2.46
CA ARG A 59 16.92 -9.19 3.28
C ARG A 59 16.20 -7.97 2.68
N TYR A 60 16.96 -7.03 2.11
CA TYR A 60 16.40 -5.85 1.46
C TYR A 60 15.56 -6.22 0.23
N ILE A 61 16.14 -6.99 -0.70
CA ILE A 61 15.47 -7.44 -1.93
C ILE A 61 14.25 -8.30 -1.58
N PHE A 62 14.42 -9.24 -0.64
CA PHE A 62 13.35 -10.12 -0.16
C PHE A 62 12.15 -9.34 0.36
N ASN A 63 12.37 -8.39 1.27
CA ASN A 63 11.29 -7.55 1.79
C ASN A 63 10.67 -6.65 0.71
N TYR A 64 11.47 -6.16 -0.24
CA TYR A 64 10.96 -5.35 -1.32
C TYR A 64 10.05 -6.17 -2.26
N ILE A 65 10.46 -7.38 -2.65
CA ILE A 65 9.67 -8.29 -3.47
C ILE A 65 8.34 -8.63 -2.79
N ILE A 66 8.35 -8.92 -1.47
CA ILE A 66 7.12 -9.11 -0.69
C ILE A 66 6.18 -7.92 -0.87
N ASN A 67 6.70 -6.70 -0.72
CA ASN A 67 5.91 -5.49 -0.88
C ASN A 67 5.38 -5.30 -2.31
N ILE A 68 6.15 -5.65 -3.36
CA ILE A 68 5.67 -5.62 -4.75
C ILE A 68 4.49 -6.57 -4.89
N ILE A 69 4.67 -7.84 -4.51
CA ILE A 69 3.65 -8.88 -4.66
C ILE A 69 2.38 -8.45 -3.93
N TYR A 70 2.51 -8.05 -2.66
CA TYR A 70 1.40 -7.57 -1.86
C TYR A 70 0.70 -6.39 -2.54
N THR A 71 1.44 -5.32 -2.85
CA THR A 71 0.85 -4.07 -3.34
C THR A 71 0.19 -4.26 -4.70
N TYR A 72 0.88 -4.90 -5.64
CA TYR A 72 0.40 -5.08 -7.00
C TYR A 72 -0.79 -6.03 -7.05
N TYR A 73 -0.65 -7.25 -6.53
CA TYR A 73 -1.71 -8.25 -6.65
C TYR A 73 -2.92 -7.93 -5.79
N LYS A 74 -2.74 -7.38 -4.57
CA LYS A 74 -3.90 -6.96 -3.76
C LYS A 74 -4.64 -5.79 -4.41
N ARG A 75 -3.95 -4.84 -5.03
CA ARG A 75 -4.63 -3.76 -5.80
C ARG A 75 -5.32 -4.29 -7.04
N LYS A 76 -4.69 -5.19 -7.80
CA LYS A 76 -5.30 -5.86 -8.95
C LYS A 76 -6.60 -6.55 -8.51
N PHE A 77 -6.54 -7.31 -7.42
CA PHE A 77 -7.67 -8.00 -6.82
C PHE A 77 -8.80 -7.05 -6.37
N LEU A 78 -8.48 -5.97 -5.65
CA LEU A 78 -9.49 -5.00 -5.19
C LEU A 78 -10.07 -4.15 -6.32
N ASN A 79 -9.35 -3.98 -7.43
CA ASN A 79 -9.86 -3.28 -8.60
C ASN A 79 -10.90 -4.11 -9.38
N GLU A 80 -10.91 -5.44 -9.21
CA GLU A 80 -11.98 -6.31 -9.75
C GLU A 80 -13.32 -6.13 -9.01
N LEU A 81 -13.35 -5.45 -7.86
CA LEU A 81 -14.60 -5.03 -7.23
C LEU A 81 -15.26 -3.95 -8.10
N HIS A 82 -16.38 -4.31 -8.70
CA HIS A 82 -17.14 -3.46 -9.61
C HIS A 82 -17.48 -2.09 -8.97
N PRO A 83 -17.32 -0.98 -9.69
CA PRO A 83 -17.66 0.36 -9.18
C PRO A 83 -19.12 0.49 -8.72
N CYS A 84 -20.05 -0.23 -9.36
CA CYS A 84 -21.48 -0.19 -9.05
C CYS A 84 -21.86 -0.77 -7.67
N LEU A 85 -20.90 -1.36 -6.94
CA LEU A 85 -21.13 -1.86 -5.59
C LEU A 85 -21.35 -0.73 -4.58
N PHE A 86 -20.95 0.49 -4.91
CA PHE A 86 -21.03 1.64 -4.01
C PHE A 86 -21.79 2.80 -4.65
N ASN A 87 -22.66 3.44 -3.88
CA ASN A 87 -23.43 4.60 -4.34
C ASN A 87 -22.63 5.92 -4.36
N ASN A 88 -21.39 5.90 -3.86
CA ASN A 88 -20.56 7.09 -3.69
C ASN A 88 -19.09 6.76 -3.89
N GLU A 89 -18.45 7.45 -4.82
CA GLU A 89 -17.02 7.28 -5.14
C GLU A 89 -16.08 7.47 -3.94
N ILE A 90 -16.46 8.27 -2.94
CA ILE A 90 -15.65 8.46 -1.74
C ILE A 90 -15.74 7.24 -0.82
N PHE A 91 -16.91 6.65 -0.65
CA PHE A 91 -17.06 5.40 0.11
C PHE A 91 -16.32 4.26 -0.58
N GLU A 92 -16.48 4.12 -1.90
CA GLU A 92 -15.73 3.14 -2.69
C GLU A 92 -14.23 3.29 -2.46
N LEU A 93 -13.71 4.52 -2.56
CA LEU A 93 -12.30 4.81 -2.34
C LEU A 93 -11.85 4.39 -0.95
N ILE A 94 -12.58 4.80 0.08
CA ILE A 94 -12.20 4.57 1.48
C ILE A 94 -12.24 3.07 1.75
N ILE A 95 -13.32 2.38 1.39
CA ILE A 95 -13.42 0.93 1.58
C ILE A 95 -12.30 0.20 0.84
N LYS A 96 -12.05 0.50 -0.44
CA LYS A 96 -10.97 -0.15 -1.20
C LYS A 96 -9.60 0.08 -0.55
N GLU A 97 -9.33 1.28 -0.03
CA GLU A 97 -8.05 1.58 0.59
C GLU A 97 -7.94 1.01 2.01
N THR A 98 -9.04 0.95 2.76
CA THR A 98 -9.08 0.29 4.07
C THR A 98 -8.89 -1.21 3.91
N LEU A 99 -9.60 -1.86 2.98
CA LEU A 99 -9.41 -3.27 2.65
C LEU A 99 -8.00 -3.57 2.12
N PHE A 100 -7.38 -2.61 1.42
CA PHE A 100 -5.99 -2.71 1.01
C PHE A 100 -5.06 -2.77 2.23
N CYS A 101 -5.32 -2.02 3.30
CA CYS A 101 -4.50 -2.05 4.53
C CYS A 101 -4.91 -3.14 5.53
N PHE A 102 -6.14 -3.64 5.43
CA PHE A 102 -6.67 -4.67 6.32
C PHE A 102 -5.83 -5.95 6.24
N ASP A 103 -5.44 -6.49 7.41
CA ASP A 103 -4.60 -7.69 7.54
C ASP A 103 -3.25 -7.63 6.78
N GLU A 104 -2.66 -6.44 6.60
CA GLU A 104 -1.43 -6.29 5.82
C GLU A 104 -0.29 -7.20 6.29
N GLU A 105 -0.02 -7.27 7.60
CA GLU A 105 1.05 -8.11 8.13
C GLU A 105 0.76 -9.60 8.00
N PHE A 106 -0.50 -10.00 8.18
CA PHE A 106 -0.91 -11.39 7.97
C PHE A 106 -0.71 -11.81 6.51
N ASP A 107 -1.18 -11.00 5.56
CA ASP A 107 -1.04 -11.25 4.13
C ASP A 107 0.44 -11.31 3.72
N LYS A 108 1.26 -10.36 4.19
CA LYS A 108 2.71 -10.36 3.97
C LYS A 108 3.40 -11.57 4.60
N ASN A 109 2.92 -12.07 5.74
CA ASN A 109 3.46 -13.26 6.38
C ASN A 109 3.20 -14.53 5.54
N ILE A 110 2.04 -14.64 4.88
CA ILE A 110 1.79 -15.73 3.93
C ILE A 110 2.78 -15.66 2.77
N ILE A 111 3.00 -14.47 2.20
CA ILE A 111 3.97 -14.26 1.11
C ILE A 111 5.38 -14.64 1.58
N ARG A 112 5.79 -14.15 2.77
CA ARG A 112 7.09 -14.38 3.38
C ARG A 112 7.38 -15.86 3.61
N LYS A 113 6.41 -16.63 4.11
CA LYS A 113 6.55 -18.09 4.36
C LYS A 113 6.78 -18.89 3.08
N ASN A 114 6.22 -18.43 1.96
CA ASN A 114 6.28 -19.15 0.68
C ASN A 114 7.41 -18.65 -0.23
N LEU A 115 7.91 -17.43 -0.02
CA LEU A 115 8.92 -16.81 -0.87
C LEU A 115 10.30 -17.44 -0.63
N ILE A 116 10.90 -17.94 -1.71
CA ILE A 116 12.28 -18.43 -1.73
C ILE A 116 12.97 -17.73 -2.90
N LEU A 117 14.03 -16.97 -2.61
CA LEU A 117 14.86 -16.35 -3.63
C LEU A 117 16.02 -17.29 -3.97
N ASN A 118 15.81 -18.08 -5.03
CA ASN A 118 16.85 -18.91 -5.65
C ASN A 118 17.54 -18.11 -6.77
N GLU A 119 17.96 -18.77 -7.87
CA GLU A 119 18.58 -18.13 -9.04
C GLU A 119 17.59 -17.25 -9.82
N SER A 120 16.31 -17.64 -9.85
CA SER A 120 15.28 -16.90 -10.55
C SER A 120 13.93 -16.89 -9.82
N LEU A 121 13.16 -15.82 -10.05
CA LEU A 121 11.79 -15.69 -9.55
C LEU A 121 10.90 -15.04 -10.62
N SER A 122 9.83 -15.74 -11.01
CA SER A 122 8.71 -15.11 -11.72
C SER A 122 7.67 -14.62 -10.72
N LEU A 123 7.40 -13.31 -10.70
CA LEU A 123 6.38 -12.73 -9.81
C LEU A 123 4.99 -13.31 -10.08
N GLU A 124 4.64 -13.45 -11.37
CA GLU A 124 3.37 -14.02 -11.80
C GLU A 124 3.26 -15.51 -11.45
N GLY A 125 4.28 -16.29 -11.80
CA GLY A 125 4.32 -17.72 -11.47
C GLY A 125 4.24 -17.94 -9.96
N PHE A 126 4.96 -17.13 -9.18
CA PHE A 126 4.90 -17.19 -7.72
C PHE A 126 3.48 -16.92 -7.20
N TYR A 127 2.84 -15.85 -7.64
CA TYR A 127 1.46 -15.52 -7.24
C TYR A 127 0.47 -16.62 -7.64
N ASN A 128 0.56 -17.13 -8.86
CA ASN A 128 -0.40 -18.10 -9.38
C ASN A 128 -0.26 -19.48 -8.72
N PHE A 129 0.95 -19.92 -8.39
CA PHE A 129 1.19 -21.29 -7.93
C PHE A 129 1.48 -21.42 -6.43
N LYS A 130 2.13 -20.43 -5.81
CA LYS A 130 2.59 -20.51 -4.41
C LYS A 130 1.69 -19.78 -3.41
N LEU A 131 0.83 -18.88 -3.86
CA LEU A 131 -0.04 -18.07 -3.00
C LEU A 131 -1.52 -18.47 -3.06
N LYS A 132 -1.82 -19.78 -3.13
CA LYS A 132 -3.20 -20.28 -3.21
C LYS A 132 -4.06 -19.85 -2.02
N GLU A 133 -3.57 -20.07 -0.81
CA GLU A 133 -4.25 -19.67 0.45
C GLU A 133 -4.58 -18.17 0.47
N LEU A 134 -3.62 -17.32 0.09
CA LEU A 134 -3.82 -15.87 0.04
C LEU A 134 -4.91 -15.49 -0.97
N LYS A 135 -4.89 -16.11 -2.15
CA LYS A 135 -5.91 -15.86 -3.19
C LYS A 135 -7.29 -16.32 -2.75
N GLU A 136 -7.40 -17.46 -2.08
CA GLU A 136 -8.68 -17.97 -1.56
C GLU A 136 -9.25 -17.02 -0.50
N LYS A 137 -8.42 -16.55 0.44
CA LYS A 137 -8.80 -15.52 1.42
C LYS A 137 -9.34 -14.27 0.73
N TRP A 138 -8.60 -13.73 -0.23
CA TRP A 138 -9.02 -12.55 -0.97
C TRP A 138 -10.33 -12.81 -1.73
N MET A 139 -10.47 -13.94 -2.43
CA MET A 139 -11.70 -14.33 -3.14
C MET A 139 -12.92 -14.40 -2.21
N GLN A 140 -12.77 -14.94 -1.00
CA GLN A 140 -13.82 -14.94 0.02
C GLN A 140 -14.22 -13.51 0.42
N LEU A 141 -13.25 -12.61 0.56
CA LEU A 141 -13.53 -11.20 0.84
C LEU A 141 -14.33 -10.55 -0.30
N ASN A 142 -13.97 -10.79 -1.56
CA ASN A 142 -14.75 -10.28 -2.69
C ASN A 142 -16.17 -10.88 -2.74
N SER A 143 -16.33 -12.18 -2.44
CA SER A 143 -17.65 -12.81 -2.44
C SER A 143 -18.53 -12.24 -1.33
N LEU A 144 -17.98 -11.99 -0.14
CA LEU A 144 -18.71 -11.34 0.96
C LEU A 144 -19.19 -9.94 0.58
N ILE A 145 -18.34 -9.12 -0.03
CA ILE A 145 -18.73 -7.78 -0.48
C ILE A 145 -19.80 -7.86 -1.57
N LYS A 146 -19.61 -8.73 -2.56
CA LYS A 146 -20.56 -8.91 -3.67
C LYS A 146 -21.91 -9.42 -3.19
N ASN A 147 -21.95 -10.36 -2.26
CA ASN A 147 -23.21 -10.92 -1.75
C ASN A 147 -24.00 -9.90 -0.91
N ASN A 148 -23.31 -8.94 -0.29
CA ASN A 148 -23.90 -7.94 0.59
C ASN A 148 -24.01 -6.54 -0.05
N TYR A 149 -23.86 -6.42 -1.37
CA TYR A 149 -23.75 -5.11 -2.04
C TYR A 149 -24.97 -4.20 -1.81
N GLN A 150 -26.17 -4.77 -1.70
CA GLN A 150 -27.40 -4.01 -1.45
C GLN A 150 -27.35 -3.29 -0.08
N LEU A 151 -26.68 -3.87 0.91
CA LEU A 151 -26.48 -3.23 2.21
C LEU A 151 -25.52 -2.04 2.11
N LEU A 152 -24.53 -2.13 1.22
CA LEU A 152 -23.57 -1.04 0.96
C LEU A 152 -24.20 0.16 0.25
N HIS A 153 -25.42 0.00 -0.28
CA HIS A 153 -26.20 1.11 -0.84
C HIS A 153 -26.89 1.95 0.23
N ASN A 154 -27.10 1.41 1.44
CA ASN A 154 -27.62 2.16 2.58
C ASN A 154 -26.50 3.01 3.20
N TYR A 155 -26.70 4.33 3.26
CA TYR A 155 -25.71 5.28 3.77
C TYR A 155 -25.26 4.97 5.20
N VAL A 156 -26.19 4.65 6.11
CA VAL A 156 -25.89 4.44 7.53
C VAL A 156 -25.07 3.16 7.70
N ILE A 157 -25.50 2.07 7.08
CA ILE A 157 -24.78 0.79 7.14
C ILE A 157 -23.38 0.91 6.55
N ASN A 158 -23.26 1.59 5.40
CA ASN A 158 -21.97 1.80 4.74
C ASN A 158 -21.03 2.68 5.60
N LEU A 159 -21.56 3.73 6.25
CA LEU A 159 -20.80 4.57 7.16
C LEU A 159 -20.28 3.77 8.37
N ASP A 160 -21.14 2.99 9.02
CA ASP A 160 -20.78 2.21 10.20
C ASP A 160 -19.78 1.10 9.86
N LEU A 161 -19.97 0.39 8.74
CA LEU A 161 -19.00 -0.58 8.25
C LEU A 161 -17.64 0.08 7.95
N THR A 162 -17.65 1.24 7.30
CA THR A 162 -16.43 1.97 6.96
C THR A 162 -15.68 2.40 8.23
N ARG A 163 -16.40 2.91 9.24
CA ARG A 163 -15.84 3.27 10.55
C ARG A 163 -15.21 2.06 11.24
N TYR A 164 -15.96 0.96 11.30
CA TYR A 164 -15.49 -0.30 11.88
C TYR A 164 -14.19 -0.75 11.23
N LEU A 165 -14.16 -0.86 9.89
CA LEU A 165 -12.97 -1.31 9.17
C LEU A 165 -11.75 -0.39 9.39
N ILE A 166 -11.96 0.92 9.49
CA ILE A 166 -10.88 1.89 9.77
C ILE A 166 -10.35 1.76 11.20
N ASN A 167 -11.23 1.47 12.17
CA ASN A 167 -10.85 1.32 13.57
C ASN A 167 -10.12 0.00 13.83
N GLU A 168 -10.43 -1.04 13.06
CA GLU A 168 -9.73 -2.34 13.11
C GLU A 168 -8.36 -2.33 12.43
N LEU A 169 -7.98 -1.26 11.71
CA LEU A 169 -6.63 -1.16 11.17
C LEU A 169 -5.61 -1.02 12.31
N ASP A 170 -4.52 -1.77 12.21
CA ASP A 170 -3.36 -1.62 13.10
C ASP A 170 -2.92 -0.14 13.11
N ASN A 171 -2.94 0.47 14.28
CA ASN A 171 -2.62 1.89 14.41
C ASN A 171 -1.12 2.10 14.24
N ASN A 172 -0.71 2.60 13.08
CA ASN A 172 0.71 2.78 12.75
C ASN A 172 1.31 4.05 13.37
N ILE A 173 0.47 5.00 13.76
CA ILE A 173 0.90 6.32 14.26
C ILE A 173 -0.02 6.77 15.40
N ASP A 174 0.53 7.36 16.45
CA ASP A 174 -0.28 7.88 17.55
C ASP A 174 -1.12 9.10 17.12
N LYS A 175 -0.47 10.17 16.66
CA LYS A 175 -1.16 11.42 16.35
C LYS A 175 -0.71 12.00 15.01
N VAL A 176 -1.69 12.42 14.20
CA VAL A 176 -1.46 13.13 12.95
C VAL A 176 -2.18 14.48 12.99
N CYS A 177 -1.42 15.55 12.79
CA CYS A 177 -1.97 16.89 12.63
C CYS A 177 -2.25 17.15 11.15
N LEU A 178 -3.49 17.49 10.83
CA LEU A 178 -3.93 17.91 9.51
C LEU A 178 -4.02 19.43 9.46
N PHE A 179 -3.09 20.05 8.73
CA PHE A 179 -3.09 21.48 8.47
C PHE A 179 -3.66 21.79 7.09
N THR A 180 -4.31 22.94 6.98
CA THR A 180 -4.75 23.52 5.70
C THR A 180 -4.26 24.97 5.60
N ASP A 181 -3.66 25.32 4.46
CA ASP A 181 -3.35 26.72 4.11
C ASP A 181 -4.40 27.32 3.14
N GLY A 182 -5.53 26.61 2.95
CA GLY A 182 -6.57 26.94 1.96
C GLY A 182 -6.28 26.45 0.54
N LYS A 183 -5.02 26.10 0.22
CA LYS A 183 -4.59 25.53 -1.07
C LYS A 183 -3.88 24.17 -0.93
N LYS A 184 -3.56 23.68 0.26
CA LYS A 184 -2.79 22.44 0.43
C LYS A 184 -3.18 21.80 1.75
N TYR A 185 -3.15 20.46 1.75
CA TYR A 185 -3.21 19.68 2.97
C TYR A 185 -1.80 19.27 3.38
N PHE A 186 -1.51 19.41 4.66
CA PHE A 186 -0.27 18.95 5.25
C PHE A 186 -0.57 17.97 6.37
N LEU A 187 0.03 16.79 6.29
CA LEU A 187 0.02 15.81 7.36
C LEU A 187 1.37 15.83 8.07
N LYS A 188 1.36 16.00 9.39
CA LYS A 188 2.54 15.96 10.25
C LYS A 188 2.30 15.03 11.43
N THR A 189 3.26 14.17 11.77
CA THR A 189 3.26 13.46 13.05
C THR A 189 3.72 14.39 14.18
N THR A 190 3.24 14.16 15.40
CA THR A 190 3.66 14.94 16.57
C THR A 190 5.14 14.76 16.90
N ASN A 191 5.73 13.61 16.58
CA ASN A 191 7.08 13.25 17.03
C ASN A 191 8.18 13.53 15.99
N ASN A 192 7.88 14.18 14.85
CA ASN A 192 8.80 14.37 13.71
C ASN A 192 9.41 13.06 13.14
N GLU A 193 9.07 11.90 13.69
CA GLU A 193 9.54 10.61 13.24
C GLU A 193 8.69 10.16 12.05
N VAL A 194 9.34 10.16 10.88
CA VAL A 194 8.97 9.43 9.67
C VAL A 194 7.64 9.78 8.98
N LEU A 195 7.15 11.03 9.11
CA LEU A 195 6.47 11.70 7.99
C LEU A 195 7.27 12.94 7.61
N LYS A 196 8.32 12.75 6.79
CA LYS A 196 8.96 13.86 6.08
C LYS A 196 7.87 14.51 5.21
N TYR A 197 7.24 15.58 5.71
CA TYR A 197 6.29 16.47 5.03
C TYR A 197 5.66 15.85 3.77
N LYS A 198 4.60 15.06 3.92
CA LYS A 198 3.83 14.65 2.74
C LYS A 198 2.96 15.83 2.31
N LYS A 199 3.52 16.67 1.44
CA LYS A 199 2.79 17.80 0.83
C LYS A 199 1.81 17.25 -0.20
N ILE A 200 0.52 17.44 0.03
CA ILE A 200 -0.53 17.14 -0.95
C ILE A 200 -0.99 18.50 -1.53
N ASN A 201 -0.56 18.81 -2.76
CA ASN A 201 -0.83 20.10 -3.41
C ASN A 201 -2.30 20.19 -3.86
N TYR A 202 -3.01 21.32 -3.68
CA TYR A 202 -4.26 21.54 -4.44
C TYR A 202 -3.93 21.72 -5.92
N SER A 203 -4.59 20.92 -6.74
CA SER A 203 -5.56 21.44 -7.70
C SER A 203 -6.69 20.41 -7.91
N LYS A 204 -7.97 20.76 -7.66
CA LYS A 204 -9.20 19.93 -7.90
C LYS A 204 -9.49 18.75 -6.94
N LYS A 205 -10.67 18.10 -7.16
CA LYS A 205 -11.28 16.94 -6.44
C LYS A 205 -10.32 15.78 -6.12
N GLN A 206 -9.26 15.58 -6.89
CA GLN A 206 -8.31 14.47 -6.72
C GLN A 206 -7.52 14.55 -5.40
N ASN A 207 -7.26 15.75 -4.86
CA ASN A 207 -6.39 15.89 -3.67
C ASN A 207 -7.06 15.48 -2.36
N PHE A 208 -8.39 15.54 -2.28
CA PHE A 208 -9.11 15.04 -1.11
C PHE A 208 -9.11 13.51 -1.07
N LYS A 209 -9.22 12.87 -2.24
CA LYS A 209 -9.05 11.41 -2.36
C LYS A 209 -7.65 10.99 -1.90
N GLU A 210 -6.60 11.72 -2.31
CA GLU A 210 -5.23 11.45 -1.86
C GLU A 210 -5.00 11.68 -0.35
N LEU A 211 -5.66 12.68 0.23
CA LEU A 211 -5.67 12.91 1.67
C LEU A 211 -6.27 11.71 2.41
N LEU A 212 -7.46 11.27 1.99
CA LEU A 212 -8.14 10.10 2.57
C LEU A 212 -7.27 8.84 2.49
N LYS A 213 -6.73 8.55 1.30
CA LYS A 213 -5.77 7.45 1.09
C LYS A 213 -4.61 7.52 2.07
N SER A 214 -4.02 8.71 2.21
CA SER A 214 -2.88 8.89 3.09
C SER A 214 -3.27 8.64 4.55
N LEU A 215 -4.41 9.15 5.02
CA LEU A 215 -4.86 8.94 6.39
C LEU A 215 -5.17 7.47 6.70
N ILE A 216 -5.78 6.74 5.76
CA ILE A 216 -6.07 5.31 5.91
C ILE A 216 -4.77 4.52 6.03
N VAL A 217 -3.81 4.73 5.11
CA VAL A 217 -2.50 4.06 5.14
C VAL A 217 -1.72 4.38 6.41
N LEU A 218 -1.82 5.63 6.90
CA LEU A 218 -1.17 6.03 8.14
C LEU A 218 -1.84 5.47 9.39
N SER A 219 -3.12 5.07 9.31
CA SER A 219 -3.95 4.57 10.41
C SER A 219 -3.64 5.24 11.76
N PRO A 220 -3.87 6.57 11.88
CA PRO A 220 -3.54 7.27 13.12
C PRO A 220 -4.52 6.91 14.24
N ARG A 221 -4.05 6.87 15.50
CA ARG A 221 -4.95 6.76 16.67
C ARG A 221 -5.79 8.02 16.82
N SER A 222 -5.20 9.20 16.62
CA SER A 222 -5.93 10.46 16.63
C SER A 222 -5.50 11.45 15.53
N ILE A 223 -6.46 12.26 15.08
CA ILE A 223 -6.31 13.26 14.03
C ILE A 223 -6.62 14.64 14.63
N ILE A 224 -5.63 15.52 14.63
CA ILE A 224 -5.79 16.90 15.12
C ILE A 224 -6.04 17.80 13.92
N LEU A 225 -7.20 18.46 13.90
CA LEU A 225 -7.55 19.43 12.85
C LEU A 225 -6.95 20.80 13.18
N CYS A 226 -6.06 21.29 12.32
CA CYS A 226 -5.41 22.58 12.44
C CYS A 226 -5.85 23.50 11.28
N GLY A 227 -6.99 24.18 11.48
CA GLY A 227 -7.55 25.17 10.54
C GLY A 227 -8.86 24.74 9.87
N ASP A 228 -9.44 25.66 9.10
CA ASP A 228 -10.75 25.47 8.47
C ASP A 228 -10.64 24.77 7.10
N ILE A 229 -11.09 23.53 7.04
CA ILE A 229 -11.09 22.74 5.80
C ILE A 229 -12.39 23.00 5.03
N LYS A 230 -12.28 23.77 3.94
CA LYS A 230 -13.39 24.08 3.03
C LYS A 230 -13.47 23.05 1.91
N ASN A 231 -14.06 21.88 2.19
CA ASN A 231 -14.36 20.85 1.21
C ASN A 231 -15.78 20.30 1.41
N LYS A 232 -16.55 20.13 0.33
CA LYS A 232 -17.92 19.60 0.39
C LYS A 232 -18.04 18.18 0.95
N HIS A 233 -16.95 17.40 0.88
CA HIS A 233 -16.88 16.05 1.45
C HIS A 233 -16.28 16.03 2.86
N PHE A 234 -15.99 17.20 3.45
CA PHE A 234 -15.37 17.26 4.77
C PHE A 234 -16.29 16.78 5.89
N GLN A 235 -17.61 16.97 5.74
CA GLN A 235 -18.56 16.42 6.71
C GLN A 235 -18.50 14.89 6.72
N LEU A 236 -18.52 14.25 5.56
CA LEU A 236 -18.34 12.80 5.45
C LEU A 236 -17.02 12.34 6.06
N PHE A 237 -15.94 13.10 5.89
CA PHE A 237 -14.68 12.82 6.56
C PHE A 237 -14.81 12.87 8.09
N LYS A 238 -15.46 13.90 8.64
CA LYS A 238 -15.71 13.96 10.09
C LYS A 238 -16.54 12.80 10.57
N ASP A 239 -17.55 12.42 9.79
CA ASP A 239 -18.40 11.28 10.12
C ASP A 239 -17.56 10.01 10.15
N ILE A 240 -16.76 9.72 9.11
CA ILE A 240 -15.96 8.49 9.01
C ILE A 240 -14.87 8.41 10.07
N PHE A 241 -14.21 9.51 10.40
CA PHE A 241 -13.10 9.55 11.35
C PHE A 241 -13.50 10.04 12.74
N ILE A 242 -14.79 9.98 13.08
CA ILE A 242 -15.33 10.59 14.31
C ILE A 242 -14.64 10.09 15.59
N ASP A 243 -14.31 8.80 15.67
CA ASP A 243 -13.65 8.19 16.83
C ASP A 243 -12.16 8.54 16.93
N LYS A 244 -11.60 9.10 15.85
CA LYS A 244 -10.20 9.48 15.74
C LYS A 244 -10.01 11.01 15.83
N LEU A 245 -11.07 11.83 15.75
CA LEU A 245 -10.99 13.30 15.82
C LEU A 245 -11.05 13.80 17.26
#